data_AF-A0A1D9MLV7-F1
#
_entry.id   AF-A0A1D9MLV7-F1
#
_cell.length_a   1.000
_cell.length_b   1.000
_cell.length_c   1.000
_cell.angle_alpha   90.00
_cell.angle_beta   90.00
_cell.angle_gamma   90.00
#
_symmetry.space_group_name_H-M   'P 1'
#
loop_
_entity.id
_entity.type
_entity.pdbx_description
1 polymer ?
#
loop_
_entity_poly.entity_id
_entity_poly.type
_entity_poly.pdbx_seq_one_letter_code
_entity_poly.pdbx_strand_id
1 'polypeptide(L)'
;MKISRTLLAVSAFALLASACGACSSTPTKQTLEKLTEDEQSQLVKLLNKTSCSPVLALTAELSVPYPISGKECHGADNAPVFSYRVSQETKAIPIALQLWNALANDDYWIGGNEHSYFLLKENIFNELPAGAYKDKFKKFTQDFVPDIKDEGVVECARFVESNVRSWVSDTNYDPEMTTAEFKRLLEQNYKDLRERYPIDGKKDSFEIELWNRSEPLNQLCLLHGTIFVEGQVS
;
A
#
# COMPACT_ATOMS: atom_id res chain seq x y z
N MET A 1 33.60 68.01 -28.38
CA MET A 1 32.24 68.36 -27.90
C MET A 1 31.34 67.14 -28.10
N LYS A 2 30.69 66.65 -27.02
CA LYS A 2 29.72 65.51 -26.89
C LYS A 2 30.30 64.11 -27.20
N ILE A 3 30.66 63.24 -26.24
CA ILE A 3 29.93 62.53 -25.15
C ILE A 3 28.82 61.57 -25.62
N SER A 4 28.97 60.31 -25.17
CA SER A 4 27.99 59.24 -24.84
C SER A 4 27.99 58.04 -25.78
N ARG A 5 28.59 56.89 -25.38
CA ARG A 5 28.02 55.74 -24.60
C ARG A 5 26.94 55.01 -25.43
N THR A 6 26.99 53.70 -25.71
CA THR A 6 27.07 52.52 -24.82
C THR A 6 27.21 51.27 -25.74
N LEU A 7 28.21 50.40 -25.65
CA LEU A 7 28.41 49.23 -24.74
C LEU A 7 27.45 48.04 -25.01
N LEU A 8 28.03 46.92 -25.48
CA LEU A 8 27.59 45.51 -25.31
C LEU A 8 28.87 44.67 -25.51
N ALA A 9 29.65 44.48 -24.44
CA ALA A 9 29.59 43.36 -23.50
C ALA A 9 30.07 42.04 -24.14
N VAL A 10 31.38 41.84 -24.01
CA VAL A 10 32.10 40.59 -24.25
C VAL A 10 31.81 39.61 -23.13
N SER A 11 31.64 38.38 -23.56
CA SER A 11 31.49 37.14 -22.84
C SER A 11 32.62 36.80 -21.85
N ALA A 12 32.17 36.07 -20.81
CA ALA A 12 32.81 34.91 -20.20
C ALA A 12 33.40 35.05 -18.78
N PHE A 13 33.02 34.05 -17.97
CA PHE A 13 33.62 33.55 -16.72
C PHE A 13 33.57 34.42 -15.45
N ALA A 14 32.64 34.09 -14.56
CA ALA A 14 32.95 33.70 -13.18
C ALA A 14 31.69 33.22 -12.43
N LEU A 15 31.77 31.98 -11.93
CA LEU A 15 31.34 31.53 -10.59
C LEU A 15 30.09 32.19 -9.98
N LEU A 16 28.94 31.53 -10.09
CA LEU A 16 27.92 31.55 -9.04
C LEU A 16 27.54 30.11 -8.71
N ALA A 17 28.23 29.58 -7.68
CA ALA A 17 27.69 28.53 -6.84
C ALA A 17 26.47 29.12 -6.11
N SER A 18 25.31 29.09 -6.75
CA SER A 18 24.03 29.31 -6.08
C SER A 18 23.61 28.00 -5.46
N ALA A 19 23.67 27.99 -4.13
CA ALA A 19 23.12 26.97 -3.25
C ALA A 19 21.71 26.55 -3.68
N CYS A 20 21.59 25.39 -4.31
CA CYS A 20 20.42 24.54 -4.11
C CYS A 20 20.83 23.58 -3.00
N GLY A 21 20.56 24.00 -1.76
CA GLY A 21 20.43 23.06 -0.66
C GLY A 21 19.27 22.14 -1.01
N ALA A 22 19.58 21.06 -1.73
CA ALA A 22 18.69 19.93 -1.82
C ALA A 22 18.53 19.43 -0.38
N CYS A 23 17.40 19.78 0.24
CA CYS A 23 16.85 19.01 1.33
C CYS A 23 16.55 17.60 0.77
N SER A 24 17.57 16.75 0.62
CA SER A 24 17.35 15.32 0.64
C SER A 24 17.14 14.97 2.11
N SER A 25 15.93 15.21 2.62
CA SER A 25 15.53 14.56 3.86
C SER A 25 15.53 13.06 3.57
N THR A 26 16.55 12.37 4.07
CA THR A 26 16.50 10.91 4.18
C THR A 26 15.17 10.55 4.85
N PRO A 27 14.34 9.67 4.26
CA PRO A 27 13.08 9.27 4.87
C PRO A 27 13.37 8.83 6.31
N THR A 28 12.77 9.52 7.27
CA THR A 28 12.99 9.19 8.68
C THR A 28 12.13 7.97 8.97
N LYS A 29 12.75 6.85 9.36
CA LYS A 29 12.03 5.66 9.83
C LYS A 29 11.05 6.10 10.93
N GLN A 30 9.75 6.09 10.63
CA GLN A 30 8.73 6.47 11.59
C GLN A 30 8.24 5.23 12.34
N THR A 31 8.42 5.22 13.65
CA THR A 31 7.85 4.19 14.52
C THR A 31 6.43 4.61 14.95
N LEU A 32 5.45 3.72 14.72
CA LEU A 32 4.09 3.90 15.22
C LEU A 32 4.08 3.85 16.75
N GLU A 33 3.30 4.73 17.37
CA GLU A 33 3.07 4.65 18.81
C GLU A 33 2.10 3.51 19.12
N LYS A 34 2.47 2.69 20.12
CA LYS A 34 1.80 1.41 20.37
C LYS A 34 0.41 1.63 20.96
N LEU A 35 -0.61 1.20 20.21
CA LEU A 35 -1.95 0.93 20.74
C LEU A 35 -1.96 -0.42 21.48
N THR A 36 -2.54 -0.44 22.68
CA THR A 36 -2.76 -1.68 23.44
C THR A 36 -3.90 -2.50 22.83
N GLU A 37 -3.97 -3.79 23.14
CA GLU A 37 -5.05 -4.67 22.63
C GLU A 37 -6.45 -4.15 23.00
N ASP A 38 -6.61 -3.66 24.24
CA ASP A 38 -7.87 -3.06 24.70
C ASP A 38 -8.26 -1.83 23.90
N GLU A 39 -7.29 -0.96 23.61
CA GLU A 39 -7.49 0.25 22.81
C GLU A 39 -7.89 -0.09 21.38
N GLN A 40 -7.25 -1.10 20.77
CA GLN A 40 -7.60 -1.56 19.44
C GLN A 40 -9.02 -2.14 19.39
N SER A 41 -9.38 -2.97 20.37
CA SER A 41 -10.73 -3.54 20.48
C SER A 41 -11.81 -2.45 20.61
N GLN A 42 -11.52 -1.40 21.39
CA GLN A 42 -12.41 -0.25 21.53
C GLN A 42 -12.52 0.55 20.23
N LEU A 43 -11.41 0.82 19.54
CA LEU A 43 -11.40 1.49 18.23
C LEU A 43 -12.19 0.69 17.19
N VAL A 44 -11.98 -0.62 17.10
CA VAL A 44 -12.73 -1.51 16.20
C VAL A 44 -14.25 -1.39 16.43
N LYS A 45 -14.69 -1.33 17.69
CA LYS A 45 -16.12 -1.17 18.06
C LYS A 45 -16.64 0.23 17.72
N LEU A 46 -15.83 1.26 17.91
CA LEU A 46 -16.19 2.64 17.59
C LEU A 46 -16.35 2.83 16.06
N LEU A 47 -15.38 2.34 15.29
CA LEU A 47 -15.36 2.42 13.83
C LEU A 47 -16.40 1.52 13.15
N ASN A 48 -16.97 0.56 13.87
CA ASN A 48 -18.14 -0.17 13.38
C ASN A 48 -19.45 0.64 13.48
N LYS A 49 -19.42 1.78 14.18
CA LYS A 49 -20.58 2.68 14.35
C LYS A 49 -20.47 3.94 13.48
N THR A 50 -19.33 4.16 12.81
CA THR A 50 -19.14 5.29 11.89
C THR A 50 -19.95 5.09 10.61
N SER A 51 -20.25 6.19 9.92
CA SER A 51 -21.19 6.28 8.81
C SER A 51 -20.74 5.64 7.49
N CYS A 52 -19.58 4.97 7.46
CA CYS A 52 -19.05 4.37 6.25
C CYS A 52 -19.72 3.00 6.00
N SER A 53 -20.17 2.75 4.77
CA SER A 53 -20.87 1.52 4.40
C SER A 53 -20.68 1.25 2.90
N PRO A 54 -20.30 0.01 2.49
CA PRO A 54 -20.15 -1.19 3.32
C PRO A 54 -18.79 -1.31 4.04
N VAL A 55 -18.78 -2.01 5.18
CA VAL A 55 -17.55 -2.54 5.80
C VAL A 55 -17.28 -3.91 5.21
N LEU A 56 -16.17 -4.06 4.51
CA LEU A 56 -15.77 -5.28 3.83
C LEU A 56 -14.71 -6.01 4.67
N ALA A 57 -14.91 -7.31 4.88
CA ALA A 57 -13.93 -8.15 5.58
C ALA A 57 -12.76 -8.48 4.67
N LEU A 58 -11.56 -8.47 5.25
CA LEU A 58 -10.32 -8.84 4.56
C LEU A 58 -9.72 -10.10 5.20
N THR A 59 -9.44 -11.11 4.39
CA THR A 59 -8.84 -12.39 4.81
C THR A 59 -7.43 -12.59 4.25
N ALA A 60 -7.05 -11.80 3.24
CA ALA A 60 -5.71 -11.73 2.68
C ALA A 60 -5.55 -10.38 1.97
N GLU A 61 -4.31 -9.94 1.76
CA GLU A 61 -4.00 -8.73 0.99
C GLU A 61 -3.04 -9.10 -0.13
N LEU A 62 -3.38 -8.76 -1.37
CA LEU A 62 -2.50 -9.04 -2.51
C LEU A 62 -1.16 -8.29 -2.31
N SER A 63 -0.06 -8.87 -2.78
CA SER A 63 1.31 -8.40 -2.47
C SER A 63 1.77 -8.53 -1.01
N VAL A 64 0.94 -9.08 -0.10
CA VAL A 64 1.35 -9.39 1.28
C VAL A 64 1.52 -10.91 1.44
N PRO A 65 2.77 -11.42 1.45
CA PRO A 65 3.03 -12.86 1.44
C PRO A 65 2.63 -13.59 2.74
N TYR A 66 2.59 -12.86 3.86
CA TYR A 66 2.28 -13.39 5.19
C TYR A 66 0.77 -13.34 5.48
N PRO A 67 0.25 -14.22 6.35
CA PRO A 67 -1.13 -14.16 6.81
C PRO A 67 -1.49 -12.77 7.34
N ILE A 68 -2.55 -12.18 6.80
CA ILE A 68 -3.06 -10.88 7.22
C ILE A 68 -4.58 -10.87 7.07
N SER A 69 -5.25 -10.26 8.04
CA SER A 69 -6.70 -10.12 8.01
C SER A 69 -7.10 -8.73 8.45
N GLY A 70 -8.37 -8.37 8.30
CA GLY A 70 -8.83 -7.08 8.72
C GLY A 70 -10.19 -6.71 8.16
N LYS A 71 -10.37 -5.40 8.00
CA LYS A 71 -11.57 -4.82 7.42
C LYS A 71 -11.24 -3.49 6.77
N GLU A 72 -11.98 -3.17 5.73
CA GLU A 72 -11.91 -1.89 5.04
C GLU A 72 -13.30 -1.30 4.90
N CYS A 73 -13.37 0.01 4.99
CA CYS A 73 -14.61 0.75 4.83
C CYS A 73 -14.40 1.84 3.79
N HIS A 74 -15.28 1.90 2.80
CA HIS A 74 -15.17 2.84 1.68
C HIS A 74 -16.17 4.00 1.81
N GLY A 75 -15.79 5.13 1.23
CA GLY A 75 -16.66 6.30 1.08
C GLY A 75 -17.48 6.24 -0.19
N ALA A 76 -18.31 7.26 -0.43
CA ALA A 76 -19.12 7.37 -1.65
C ALA A 76 -18.27 7.57 -2.93
N ASP A 77 -17.01 7.96 -2.77
CA ASP A 77 -16.00 8.10 -3.82
C ASP A 77 -15.25 6.79 -4.11
N ASN A 78 -15.65 5.68 -3.49
CA ASN A 78 -15.00 4.36 -3.50
C ASN A 78 -13.58 4.35 -2.92
N ALA A 79 -13.11 5.46 -2.35
CA ALA A 79 -11.84 5.50 -1.67
C ALA A 79 -11.98 4.94 -0.24
N PRO A 80 -10.96 4.24 0.28
CA PRO A 80 -10.95 3.77 1.65
C PRO A 80 -11.08 4.96 2.61
N VAL A 81 -12.05 4.92 3.50
CA VAL A 81 -12.27 5.92 4.56
C VAL A 81 -11.64 5.44 5.87
N PHE A 82 -11.60 4.12 6.06
CA PHE A 82 -10.88 3.47 7.13
C PHE A 82 -10.40 2.09 6.68
N SER A 83 -9.16 1.74 7.04
CA SER A 83 -8.58 0.41 6.90
C SER A 83 -8.02 -0.06 8.25
N TYR A 84 -8.36 -1.28 8.65
CA TYR A 84 -7.72 -1.98 9.77
C TYR A 84 -7.14 -3.28 9.27
N ARG A 85 -5.89 -3.54 9.64
CA ARG A 85 -5.22 -4.83 9.42
C ARG A 85 -4.64 -5.36 10.71
N VAL A 86 -4.56 -6.69 10.78
CA VAL A 86 -3.98 -7.43 11.88
C VAL A 86 -3.27 -8.69 11.37
N SER A 87 -2.13 -9.00 11.98
CA SER A 87 -1.37 -10.22 11.73
C SER A 87 -0.59 -10.64 12.98
N GLN A 88 -0.42 -11.94 13.16
CA GLN A 88 0.52 -12.51 14.13
C GLN A 88 1.97 -12.47 13.60
N GLU A 89 2.15 -12.35 12.29
CA GLU A 89 3.46 -12.20 11.65
C GLU A 89 3.88 -10.74 11.65
N THR A 90 4.92 -10.40 12.42
CA THR A 90 5.43 -9.03 12.55
C THR A 90 5.94 -8.43 11.23
N LYS A 91 6.23 -9.29 10.23
CA LYS A 91 6.64 -8.87 8.88
C LYS A 91 5.45 -8.45 8.00
N ALA A 92 4.23 -8.92 8.28
CA ALA A 92 3.07 -8.65 7.44
C ALA A 92 2.69 -7.16 7.43
N ILE A 93 2.66 -6.54 8.62
CA ILE A 93 2.20 -5.16 8.80
C ILE A 93 3.08 -4.14 8.06
N PRO A 94 4.42 -4.16 8.18
CA PRO A 94 5.29 -3.31 7.39
C PRO A 94 5.09 -3.45 5.87
N ILE A 95 4.88 -4.67 5.37
CA ILE A 95 4.69 -4.94 3.94
C ILE A 95 3.33 -4.39 3.48
N ALA A 96 2.27 -4.68 4.23
CA ALA A 96 0.94 -4.15 3.95
C ALA A 96 0.98 -2.62 3.91
N LEU A 97 1.58 -1.96 4.90
CA LEU A 97 1.71 -0.51 4.93
C LEU A 97 2.44 0.07 3.71
N GLN A 98 3.41 -0.64 3.15
CA GLN A 98 4.09 -0.20 1.94
C GLN A 98 3.14 -0.08 0.73
N LEU A 99 2.11 -0.93 0.64
CA LEU A 99 1.10 -0.85 -0.43
C LEU A 99 0.28 0.44 -0.35
N TRP A 100 0.10 0.98 0.85
CA TRP A 100 -0.62 2.21 1.09
C TRP A 100 0.16 3.47 0.71
N ASN A 101 1.46 3.37 0.42
CA ASN A 101 2.26 4.56 0.06
C ASN A 101 1.75 5.28 -1.18
N ALA A 102 1.08 4.58 -2.11
CA ALA A 102 0.43 5.21 -3.26
C ALA A 102 -0.70 6.18 -2.86
N LEU A 103 -1.31 5.97 -1.69
CA LEU A 103 -2.40 6.77 -1.12
C LEU A 103 -1.90 7.80 -0.09
N ALA A 104 -0.59 7.88 0.17
CA ALA A 104 -0.03 8.72 1.22
C ALA A 104 -0.02 10.24 0.91
N ASN A 105 -0.58 10.65 -0.22
CA ASN A 105 -0.86 12.06 -0.53
C ASN A 105 -2.24 12.54 -0.02
N ASP A 106 -3.09 11.60 0.41
CA ASP A 106 -4.38 11.91 1.01
C ASP A 106 -4.23 12.17 2.53
N ASP A 107 -5.22 12.84 3.14
CA ASP A 107 -5.22 13.17 4.57
C ASP A 107 -5.57 11.96 5.45
N TYR A 108 -4.72 10.94 5.45
CA TYR A 108 -4.82 9.78 6.32
C TYR A 108 -4.02 9.94 7.61
N TRP A 109 -4.52 9.28 8.65
CA TRP A 109 -3.89 9.14 9.96
C TRP A 109 -3.66 7.67 10.26
N ILE A 110 -2.46 7.33 10.70
CA ILE A 110 -2.04 5.97 11.02
C ILE A 110 -1.76 5.81 12.51
N GLY A 111 -2.25 4.72 13.11
CA GLY A 111 -1.96 4.31 14.49
C GLY A 111 -1.98 2.79 14.61
N GLY A 112 -1.19 2.20 15.50
CA GLY A 112 -1.07 0.74 15.50
C GLY A 112 0.04 0.18 16.38
N ASN A 113 0.50 -1.01 16.04
CA ASN A 113 1.67 -1.66 16.62
C ASN A 113 2.29 -2.64 15.59
N GLU A 114 3.24 -3.47 16.01
CA GLU A 114 3.91 -4.43 15.12
C GLU A 114 3.00 -5.53 14.56
N HIS A 115 1.81 -5.72 15.13
CA HIS A 115 0.83 -6.75 14.77
C HIS A 115 -0.46 -6.18 14.15
N SER A 116 -0.61 -4.85 14.09
CA SER A 116 -1.85 -4.25 13.61
C SER A 116 -1.66 -2.79 13.23
N TYR A 117 -2.50 -2.29 12.33
CA TYR A 117 -2.60 -0.86 12.10
C TYR A 117 -4.04 -0.44 11.77
N PHE A 118 -4.32 0.82 12.05
CA PHE A 118 -5.50 1.57 11.64
C PHE A 118 -5.01 2.69 10.73
N LEU A 119 -5.66 2.85 9.60
CA LEU A 119 -5.48 3.96 8.67
C LEU A 119 -6.84 4.64 8.50
N LEU A 120 -6.95 5.92 8.85
CA LEU A 120 -8.21 6.66 8.96
C LEU A 120 -8.15 7.94 8.12
N LYS A 121 -9.14 8.23 7.27
CA LYS A 121 -9.28 9.57 6.69
C LYS A 121 -9.49 10.60 7.82
N GLU A 122 -9.07 11.83 7.58
CA GLU A 122 -9.12 12.93 8.56
C GLU A 122 -10.51 13.12 9.20
N ASN A 123 -11.61 12.98 8.44
CA ASN A 123 -12.96 13.09 8.99
C ASN A 123 -13.25 12.01 10.04
N ILE A 124 -12.85 10.75 9.79
CA ILE A 124 -13.02 9.65 10.75
C ILE A 124 -12.09 9.83 11.95
N PHE A 125 -10.86 10.24 11.70
CA PHE A 125 -9.91 10.56 12.77
C PHE A 125 -10.48 11.64 13.70
N ASN A 126 -11.10 12.69 13.13
CA ASN A 126 -11.69 13.78 13.89
C ASN A 126 -12.89 13.36 14.74
N GLU A 127 -13.65 12.34 14.31
CA GLU A 127 -14.75 11.74 15.08
C GLU A 127 -14.28 10.91 16.29
N LEU A 128 -12.99 10.54 16.36
CA LEU A 128 -12.46 9.84 17.52
C LEU A 128 -12.59 10.71 18.80
N PRO A 129 -12.93 10.11 19.96
CA PRO A 129 -12.95 10.84 21.22
C PRO A 129 -11.56 11.42 21.52
N ALA A 130 -11.52 12.66 22.02
CA ALA A 130 -10.28 13.32 22.41
C ALA A 130 -9.57 12.56 23.55
N GLY A 131 -8.24 12.63 23.59
CA GLY A 131 -7.41 11.94 24.58
C GLY A 131 -6.65 10.74 23.99
N ALA A 132 -6.57 9.64 24.77
CA ALA A 132 -5.60 8.54 24.61
C ALA A 132 -5.44 7.93 23.21
N TYR A 133 -6.44 8.05 22.34
CA TYR A 133 -6.37 7.55 20.96
C TYR A 133 -5.67 8.53 20.03
N LYS A 134 -6.10 9.80 19.99
CA LYS A 134 -5.65 10.75 18.97
C LYS A 134 -4.15 11.01 19.01
N ASP A 135 -3.56 11.04 20.20
CA ASP A 135 -2.12 11.28 20.38
C ASP A 135 -1.25 10.14 19.84
N LYS A 136 -1.82 8.94 19.67
CA LYS A 136 -1.12 7.75 19.15
C LYS A 136 -1.21 7.61 17.64
N PHE A 137 -1.97 8.48 16.98
CA PHE A 137 -2.05 8.54 15.52
C PHE A 137 -1.14 9.62 14.99
N LYS A 138 -0.54 9.36 13.84
CA LYS A 138 0.32 10.32 13.12
C LYS A 138 -0.22 10.48 11.71
N LYS A 139 0.04 11.63 11.09
CA LYS A 139 -0.29 11.81 9.68
C LYS A 139 0.49 10.79 8.85
N PHE A 140 -0.21 10.02 8.03
CA PHE A 140 0.41 9.10 7.08
C PHE A 140 0.90 9.92 5.89
N THR A 141 2.18 9.78 5.56
CA THR A 141 2.85 10.60 4.54
C THR A 141 3.75 9.71 3.69
N GLN A 142 4.14 10.17 2.50
CA GLN A 142 5.05 9.43 1.62
C GLN A 142 6.42 9.13 2.26
N ASP A 143 6.80 9.89 3.30
CA ASP A 143 8.02 9.65 4.07
C ASP A 143 7.92 8.43 5.00
N PHE A 144 6.74 7.83 5.13
CA PHE A 144 6.55 6.59 5.83
C PHE A 144 7.14 5.42 5.03
N VAL A 145 8.40 5.08 5.32
CA VAL A 145 9.08 3.94 4.74
C VAL A 145 9.18 2.84 5.80
N PRO A 146 8.36 1.78 5.73
CA PRO A 146 8.45 0.65 6.65
C PRO A 146 9.77 -0.10 6.46
N ASP A 147 10.33 -0.60 7.55
CA ASP A 147 11.56 -1.41 7.53
C ASP A 147 11.22 -2.86 7.16
N ILE A 148 11.51 -3.26 5.92
CA ILE A 148 11.18 -4.57 5.37
C ILE A 148 12.47 -5.39 5.25
N LYS A 149 12.53 -6.53 5.95
CA LYS A 149 13.73 -7.38 6.00
C LYS A 149 13.82 -8.46 4.91
N ASP A 150 12.69 -8.80 4.29
CA ASP A 150 12.58 -9.94 3.36
C ASP A 150 12.31 -9.44 1.93
N GLU A 151 13.21 -8.62 1.40
CA GLU A 151 13.02 -7.89 0.12
C GLU A 151 12.68 -8.80 -1.07
N GLY A 152 13.35 -9.95 -1.21
CA GLY A 152 13.08 -10.88 -2.31
C GLY A 152 11.69 -11.52 -2.25
N VAL A 153 11.19 -11.83 -1.05
CA VAL A 153 9.84 -12.38 -0.84
C VAL A 153 8.79 -11.31 -1.19
N VAL A 154 9.06 -10.05 -0.82
CA VAL A 154 8.20 -8.91 -1.15
C VAL A 154 8.20 -8.62 -2.64
N GLU A 155 9.37 -8.68 -3.29
CA GLU A 155 9.49 -8.53 -4.73
C GLU A 155 8.70 -9.61 -5.48
N CYS A 156 8.83 -10.88 -5.08
CA CYS A 156 7.99 -11.95 -5.59
C CYS A 156 6.49 -11.64 -5.43
N ALA A 157 6.06 -11.16 -4.25
CA ALA A 157 4.66 -10.86 -3.99
C ALA A 157 4.13 -9.70 -4.87
N ARG A 158 4.97 -8.73 -5.21
CA ARG A 158 4.64 -7.69 -6.20
C ARG A 158 4.45 -8.26 -7.61
N PHE A 159 5.25 -9.26 -7.99
CA PHE A 159 5.04 -9.97 -9.24
C PHE A 159 3.75 -10.79 -9.24
N VAL A 160 3.38 -11.40 -8.10
CA VAL A 160 2.06 -12.03 -7.93
C VAL A 160 0.96 -11.02 -8.22
N GLU A 161 1.02 -9.83 -7.63
CA GLU A 161 0.02 -8.78 -7.87
C GLU A 161 -0.09 -8.40 -9.35
N SER A 162 1.04 -8.09 -9.96
CA SER A 162 1.09 -7.68 -11.36
C SER A 162 0.47 -8.75 -12.26
N ASN A 163 0.82 -10.03 -12.05
CA ASN A 163 0.29 -11.14 -12.85
C ASN A 163 -1.19 -11.39 -12.59
N VAL A 164 -1.66 -11.32 -11.34
CA VAL A 164 -3.09 -11.46 -11.01
C VAL A 164 -3.90 -10.37 -11.70
N ARG A 165 -3.50 -9.09 -11.55
CA ARG A 165 -4.20 -7.96 -12.18
C ARG A 165 -4.18 -8.06 -13.71
N SER A 166 -3.03 -8.40 -14.28
CA SER A 166 -2.85 -8.61 -15.72
C SER A 166 -3.78 -9.71 -16.24
N TRP A 167 -3.84 -10.85 -15.56
CA TRP A 167 -4.68 -11.97 -15.97
C TRP A 167 -6.18 -11.70 -15.82
N VAL A 168 -6.61 -11.10 -14.71
CA VAL A 168 -8.03 -10.78 -14.47
C VAL A 168 -8.53 -9.73 -15.46
N SER A 169 -7.69 -8.76 -15.81
CA SER A 169 -8.02 -7.72 -16.78
C SER A 169 -7.82 -8.11 -18.25
N ASP A 170 -7.34 -9.33 -18.51
CA ASP A 170 -6.97 -9.81 -19.86
C ASP A 170 -5.94 -8.90 -20.56
N THR A 171 -4.96 -8.40 -19.79
CA THR A 171 -3.88 -7.54 -20.30
C THR A 171 -2.51 -8.14 -20.03
N ASN A 172 -1.67 -8.27 -21.07
CA ASN A 172 -0.22 -8.53 -20.97
C ASN A 172 0.25 -9.68 -20.04
N TYR A 173 -0.60 -10.65 -19.70
CA TYR A 173 -0.19 -11.83 -18.95
C TYR A 173 0.46 -12.86 -19.89
N ASP A 174 1.68 -13.26 -19.58
CA ASP A 174 2.38 -14.34 -20.26
C ASP A 174 2.38 -15.61 -19.39
N PRO A 175 1.61 -16.65 -19.75
CA PRO A 175 1.57 -17.89 -19.00
C PRO A 175 2.87 -18.69 -19.02
N GLU A 176 3.76 -18.46 -20.00
CA GLU A 176 4.99 -19.24 -20.17
C GLU A 176 6.09 -18.82 -19.19
N MET A 177 6.02 -17.58 -18.68
CA MET A 177 7.00 -17.07 -17.71
C MET A 177 6.79 -17.60 -16.29
N THR A 178 5.58 -18.04 -15.95
CA THR A 178 5.21 -18.46 -14.58
C THR A 178 5.20 -19.98 -14.40
N THR A 179 5.41 -20.44 -13.17
CA THR A 179 5.33 -21.88 -12.86
C THR A 179 3.94 -22.46 -13.12
N ALA A 180 3.88 -23.76 -13.43
CA ALA A 180 2.62 -24.47 -13.61
C ALA A 180 1.72 -24.40 -12.36
N GLU A 181 2.32 -24.39 -11.17
CA GLU A 181 1.58 -24.25 -9.91
C GLU A 181 0.97 -22.86 -9.74
N PHE A 182 1.71 -21.80 -10.06
CA PHE A 182 1.17 -20.43 -10.07
C PHE A 182 -0.02 -20.31 -11.02
N LYS A 183 0.12 -20.80 -12.25
CA LYS A 183 -0.96 -20.79 -13.25
C LYS A 183 -2.20 -21.55 -12.76
N ARG A 184 -2.01 -22.73 -12.18
CA ARG A 184 -3.09 -23.55 -11.63
C ARG A 184 -3.84 -22.79 -10.52
N LEU A 185 -3.13 -22.18 -9.58
CA LEU A 185 -3.74 -21.40 -8.50
C LEU A 185 -4.41 -20.14 -9.00
N LEU A 186 -3.83 -19.45 -9.99
CA LEU A 186 -4.42 -18.27 -10.62
C LEU A 186 -5.78 -18.60 -11.24
N GLU A 187 -5.85 -19.66 -12.04
CA GLU A 187 -7.11 -20.11 -12.64
C GLU A 187 -8.15 -20.53 -11.59
N GLN A 188 -7.74 -21.29 -10.58
CA GLN A 188 -8.65 -21.77 -9.53
C GLN A 188 -9.24 -20.63 -8.70
N ASN A 189 -8.44 -19.61 -8.38
CA ASN A 189 -8.86 -18.54 -7.48
C ASN A 189 -9.54 -17.39 -8.22
N TYR A 190 -9.23 -17.12 -9.49
CA TYR A 190 -9.66 -15.88 -10.13
C TYR A 190 -10.54 -16.05 -11.38
N LYS A 191 -10.79 -17.26 -11.88
CA LYS A 191 -11.53 -17.46 -13.15
C LYS A 191 -12.89 -16.79 -13.20
N ASP A 192 -13.69 -16.90 -12.16
CA ASP A 192 -14.99 -16.23 -12.08
C ASP A 192 -14.86 -14.70 -11.97
N LEU A 193 -13.77 -14.18 -11.37
CA LEU A 193 -13.49 -12.74 -11.34
C LEU A 193 -13.13 -12.22 -12.72
N ARG A 194 -12.29 -12.95 -13.47
CA ARG A 194 -11.95 -12.63 -14.86
C ARG A 194 -13.19 -12.62 -15.75
N GLU A 195 -14.08 -13.61 -15.62
CA GLU A 195 -15.33 -13.69 -16.39
C GLU A 195 -16.30 -12.54 -16.08
N ARG A 196 -16.21 -11.94 -14.88
CA ARG A 196 -16.98 -10.76 -14.46
C ARG A 196 -16.29 -9.44 -14.78
N TYR A 197 -15.03 -9.44 -15.23
CA TYR A 197 -14.33 -8.23 -15.60
C TYR A 197 -14.65 -7.83 -17.07
N PRO A 198 -14.80 -6.53 -17.43
CA PRO A 198 -14.83 -5.34 -16.59
C PRO A 198 -16.24 -4.98 -16.09
N ILE A 199 -17.21 -5.92 -16.13
CA ILE A 199 -18.62 -5.67 -15.79
C ILE A 199 -18.77 -5.06 -14.38
N ASP A 200 -17.91 -5.48 -13.44
CA ASP A 200 -17.84 -4.93 -12.07
C ASP A 200 -16.81 -3.80 -11.89
N GLY A 201 -16.34 -3.21 -12.99
CA GLY A 201 -15.31 -2.18 -13.05
C GLY A 201 -15.45 -1.12 -11.96
N LYS A 202 -14.48 -1.11 -11.03
CA LYS A 202 -14.27 -0.13 -9.95
C LYS A 202 -15.26 -0.15 -8.77
N LYS A 203 -16.02 -1.21 -8.56
CA LYS A 203 -16.79 -1.36 -7.30
C LYS A 203 -15.88 -1.73 -6.14
N ASP A 204 -16.14 -1.19 -4.94
CA ASP A 204 -15.39 -1.45 -3.70
C ASP A 204 -15.16 -2.94 -3.43
N SER A 205 -16.17 -3.77 -3.72
CA SER A 205 -16.10 -5.21 -3.51
C SER A 205 -15.07 -5.90 -4.40
N PHE A 206 -14.73 -5.34 -5.57
CA PHE A 206 -13.85 -6.01 -6.52
C PHE A 206 -12.41 -6.09 -6.02
N GLU A 207 -11.84 -5.00 -5.49
CA GLU A 207 -10.48 -5.00 -4.93
C GLU A 207 -10.40 -5.92 -3.71
N ILE A 208 -11.38 -5.85 -2.81
CA ILE A 208 -11.43 -6.75 -1.64
C ILE A 208 -11.63 -8.22 -2.05
N GLU A 209 -12.46 -8.52 -3.05
CA GLU A 209 -12.62 -9.87 -3.59
C GLU A 209 -11.31 -10.38 -4.21
N LEU A 210 -10.59 -9.52 -4.91
CA LEU A 210 -9.30 -9.84 -5.51
C LEU A 210 -8.24 -10.10 -4.42
N TRP A 211 -8.19 -9.28 -3.37
CA TRP A 211 -7.30 -9.48 -2.22
C TRP A 211 -7.63 -10.75 -1.43
N ASN A 212 -8.89 -11.00 -1.10
CA ASN A 212 -9.30 -12.12 -0.25
C ASN A 212 -8.99 -13.51 -0.84
N ARG A 213 -8.62 -13.58 -2.12
CA ARG A 213 -8.28 -14.81 -2.84
C ARG A 213 -6.78 -14.96 -3.09
N SER A 214 -5.97 -14.03 -2.59
CA SER A 214 -4.53 -13.98 -2.88
C SER A 214 -3.69 -14.90 -2.03
N GLU A 215 -4.19 -15.36 -0.88
CA GLU A 215 -3.40 -16.12 0.09
C GLU A 215 -2.63 -17.30 -0.54
N PRO A 216 -3.24 -18.20 -1.34
CA PRO A 216 -2.51 -19.32 -1.91
C PRO A 216 -1.38 -18.90 -2.85
N LEU A 217 -1.55 -17.82 -3.62
CA LEU A 217 -0.54 -17.33 -4.55
C LEU A 217 0.58 -16.59 -3.82
N ASN A 218 0.21 -15.77 -2.83
CA ASN A 218 1.13 -15.07 -1.94
C ASN A 218 2.07 -16.05 -1.20
N GLN A 219 1.53 -17.20 -0.76
CA GLN A 219 2.31 -18.24 -0.08
C GLN A 219 3.38 -18.89 -0.97
N LEU A 220 3.23 -18.90 -2.30
CA LEU A 220 4.29 -19.39 -3.19
C LEU A 220 5.59 -18.60 -3.01
N CYS A 221 5.52 -17.30 -2.74
CA CYS A 221 6.70 -16.48 -2.48
C CYS A 221 7.39 -16.84 -1.18
N LEU A 222 6.66 -17.27 -0.14
CA LEU A 222 7.25 -17.77 1.10
C LEU A 222 7.90 -19.15 0.92
N LEU A 223 7.27 -20.02 0.12
CA LEU A 223 7.69 -21.41 -0.05
C LEU A 223 8.83 -21.58 -1.06
N HIS A 224 8.82 -20.79 -2.13
CA HIS A 224 9.71 -20.96 -3.28
C HIS A 224 10.58 -19.74 -3.57
N GLY A 225 10.29 -18.59 -2.97
CA GLY A 225 11.01 -17.33 -3.22
C GLY A 225 10.70 -16.67 -4.57
N THR A 226 10.02 -17.37 -5.49
CA THR A 226 9.64 -16.85 -6.81
C THR A 226 8.41 -17.59 -7.36
N ILE A 227 7.74 -16.97 -8.33
CA ILE A 227 6.66 -17.58 -9.13
C ILE A 227 7.06 -17.90 -10.57
N PHE A 228 8.29 -17.54 -10.96
CA PHE A 228 8.78 -17.71 -12.33
C PHE A 228 9.46 -19.06 -12.55
N VAL A 229 9.47 -19.52 -13.79
CA VAL A 229 10.24 -20.71 -14.19
C VAL A 229 11.75 -20.39 -14.06
N GLU A 230 12.53 -21.33 -13.54
CA GLU A 230 13.98 -21.16 -13.39
C GLU A 230 14.65 -20.81 -14.74
N GLY A 231 15.53 -19.80 -14.73
CA GLY A 231 16.30 -19.36 -15.91
C GLY A 231 15.61 -18.32 -16.81
N GLN A 232 14.44 -17.82 -16.43
CA GLN A 232 13.68 -16.80 -17.18
C GLN A 232 13.71 -15.39 -16.53
N VAL A 233 14.44 -15.22 -15.42
CA VAL A 233 14.60 -13.92 -14.75
C VAL A 233 16.05 -13.46 -14.91
N SER A 234 16.27 -12.48 -15.80
CA SER A 234 17.56 -11.85 -16.08
C SER A 234 17.60 -10.40 -15.60
#